data_AF-A0A7Y9URQ6-F1
#
_entry.id   AF-A0A7Y9URQ6-F1
#
_cell.length_a   1.000
_cell.length_b   1.000
_cell.length_c   1.000
_cell.angle_alpha   90.00
_cell.angle_beta   90.00
_cell.angle_gamma   90.00
#
_symmetry.space_group_name_H-M   'P 1'
#
loop_
_entity.id
_entity.type
_entity.pdbx_description
1 polymer ?
#
loop_
_entity_poly.entity_id
_entity_poly.type
_entity_poly.pdbx_seq_one_letter_code
_entity_poly.pdbx_strand_id
1 'polypeptide(L)'
;MPEPWIVGAAAVVVIGVVVGLLATRHKVPVNEPQRLWTVSRANTSDGVTARLEVEVVVELAGVGSRHGPVLGPVVGPGSGPAVGSVGGETVDLIESAIRRRITEHPVASLPSVGDEAPFLPEEIIQGVRIVRAVVTASDVEVTPELRRLVTDRSHP
;
A
#
# COMPACT_ATOMS: atom_id res chain seq x y z
N MET A 1 -0.31 -16.12 63.20
CA MET A 1 -1.36 -16.69 62.35
C MET A 1 -1.93 -15.57 61.50
N PRO A 2 -1.61 -15.49 60.20
CA PRO A 2 -2.08 -14.39 59.36
C PRO A 2 -3.60 -14.50 59.14
N GLU A 3 -4.30 -13.37 59.25
CA GLU A 3 -5.76 -13.28 59.14
C GLU A 3 -6.26 -13.60 57.72
N PRO A 4 -7.40 -14.31 57.58
CA PRO A 4 -7.85 -14.87 56.30
C PRO A 4 -8.22 -13.84 55.23
N TRP A 5 -8.40 -12.57 55.60
CA TRP A 5 -8.71 -11.48 54.67
C TRP A 5 -7.47 -11.02 53.87
N ILE A 6 -6.26 -11.18 54.41
CA ILE A 6 -5.00 -10.78 53.75
C ILE A 6 -4.66 -11.74 52.60
N VAL A 7 -4.98 -13.02 52.75
CA VAL A 7 -4.75 -14.05 51.72
C VAL A 7 -5.66 -13.81 50.50
N GLY A 8 -6.90 -13.38 50.73
CA GLY A 8 -7.83 -13.02 49.66
C GLY A 8 -7.37 -11.83 48.83
N ALA A 9 -6.85 -10.78 49.48
CA ALA A 9 -6.37 -9.58 48.80
C ALA A 9 -5.11 -9.84 47.94
N ALA A 10 -4.18 -10.65 48.44
CA ALA A 10 -2.96 -10.99 47.70
C ALA A 10 -3.27 -11.79 46.41
N ALA A 11 -4.23 -12.72 46.45
CA ALA A 11 -4.61 -13.51 45.29
C ALA A 11 -5.20 -12.65 44.14
N VAL A 12 -6.03 -11.65 44.47
CA VAL A 12 -6.64 -10.77 43.46
C VAL A 12 -5.60 -9.88 42.78
N VAL A 13 -4.60 -9.39 43.52
CA VAL A 13 -3.51 -8.59 42.94
C VAL A 13 -2.64 -9.45 42.02
N VAL A 14 -2.31 -10.69 42.40
CA VAL A 14 -1.54 -11.60 41.55
C VAL A 14 -2.31 -11.95 40.27
N ILE A 15 -3.61 -12.21 40.35
CA ILE A 15 -4.45 -12.47 39.16
C ILE A 15 -4.51 -11.23 38.28
N GLY A 16 -4.71 -10.04 38.84
CA GLY A 16 -4.74 -8.79 38.08
C GLY A 16 -3.41 -8.49 37.38
N VAL A 17 -2.28 -8.76 38.04
CA VAL A 17 -0.93 -8.60 37.47
C VAL A 17 -0.68 -9.65 36.38
N VAL A 18 -1.10 -10.91 36.58
CA VAL A 18 -0.96 -11.97 35.56
C VAL A 18 -1.86 -11.70 34.35
N VAL A 19 -3.11 -11.27 34.55
CA VAL A 19 -4.04 -10.88 33.47
C VAL A 19 -3.54 -9.61 32.78
N GLY A 20 -2.99 -8.63 33.50
CA GLY A 20 -2.36 -7.45 32.91
C GLY A 20 -1.09 -7.77 32.13
N LEU A 21 -0.27 -8.71 32.61
CA LEU A 21 0.91 -9.21 31.89
C LEU A 21 0.56 -10.09 30.68
N LEU A 22 -0.55 -10.83 30.73
CA LEU A 22 -1.09 -11.54 29.57
C LEU A 22 -1.77 -10.57 28.58
N ALA A 23 -2.44 -9.52 29.04
CA ALA A 23 -3.06 -8.51 28.18
C ALA A 23 -2.03 -7.58 27.51
N THR A 24 -0.85 -7.40 28.14
CA THR A 24 0.28 -6.69 27.54
C THR A 24 1.14 -7.59 26.65
N ARG A 25 1.00 -8.91 26.75
CA ARG A 25 1.60 -9.85 25.78
C ARG A 25 0.69 -10.00 24.56
N HIS A 26 1.11 -9.33 23.50
CA HIS A 26 0.78 -9.64 22.11
C HIS A 26 -0.64 -9.27 21.68
N LYS A 27 -0.89 -7.96 21.57
CA LYS A 27 -1.37 -7.48 20.28
C LYS A 27 -0.18 -7.51 19.33
N VAL A 28 0.06 -8.67 18.71
CA VAL A 28 0.72 -8.65 17.39
C VAL A 28 -0.12 -7.66 16.60
N PRO A 29 0.42 -6.54 16.09
CA PRO A 29 -0.33 -5.75 15.14
C PRO A 29 -0.62 -6.70 14.00
N VAL A 30 -1.86 -7.17 13.93
CA VAL A 30 -2.38 -7.77 12.72
C VAL A 30 -2.22 -6.64 11.72
N ASN A 31 -1.21 -6.74 10.85
CA ASN A 31 -1.08 -5.90 9.68
C ASN A 31 -2.33 -6.19 8.85
N GLU A 32 -3.41 -5.47 9.14
CA GLU A 32 -4.58 -5.52 8.28
C GLU A 32 -4.14 -5.01 6.91
N PRO A 33 -4.33 -5.80 5.85
CA PRO A 33 -3.97 -5.37 4.51
C PRO A 33 -4.72 -4.07 4.20
N GLN A 34 -3.97 -3.00 3.95
CA GLN A 34 -4.54 -1.70 3.63
C GLN A 34 -4.90 -1.69 2.15
N ARG A 35 -6.11 -1.23 1.84
CA ARG A 35 -6.59 -1.04 0.47
C ARG A 35 -6.38 0.42 0.08
N LEU A 36 -5.63 0.63 -0.99
CA LEU A 36 -5.37 1.92 -1.60
C LEU A 36 -5.99 1.94 -3.00
N TRP A 37 -6.49 3.10 -3.39
CA TRP A 37 -7.07 3.32 -4.70
C TRP A 37 -6.28 4.44 -5.37
N THR A 38 -5.87 4.21 -6.61
CA THR A 38 -5.14 5.19 -7.39
C THR A 38 -5.70 5.29 -8.79
N VAL A 39 -5.69 6.50 -9.34
CA VAL A 39 -6.20 6.81 -10.66
C VAL A 39 -5.13 7.56 -11.43
N SER A 40 -4.84 7.11 -12.64
CA SER A 40 -3.88 7.79 -13.51
C SER A 40 -4.43 7.93 -14.91
N ARG A 41 -4.22 9.12 -15.48
CA ARG A 41 -4.61 9.47 -16.84
C ARG A 41 -3.39 9.93 -17.62
N ALA A 42 -3.18 9.39 -18.80
CA ALA A 42 -2.09 9.79 -19.68
C ALA A 42 -2.43 9.52 -21.16
N ASN A 43 -1.64 10.09 -22.06
CA ASN A 43 -1.69 9.72 -23.47
C ASN A 43 -0.85 8.47 -23.70
N THR A 44 -1.42 7.53 -24.43
CA THR A 44 -0.79 6.31 -24.92
C THR A 44 0.17 6.61 -26.06
N SER A 45 1.00 5.61 -26.42
CA SER A 45 1.95 5.73 -27.52
C SER A 45 1.28 5.95 -28.89
N ASP A 46 0.03 5.53 -29.05
CA ASP A 46 -0.80 5.75 -30.24
C ASP A 46 -1.65 7.04 -30.17
N GLY A 47 -1.42 7.89 -29.17
CA GLY A 47 -2.02 9.22 -29.06
C GLY A 47 -3.43 9.24 -28.49
N VAL A 48 -3.92 8.12 -27.94
CA VAL A 48 -5.21 8.01 -27.27
C VAL A 48 -5.06 8.38 -25.80
N THR A 49 -5.99 9.14 -25.22
CA THR A 49 -5.96 9.38 -23.79
C THR A 49 -6.60 8.20 -23.05
N ALA A 50 -5.84 7.52 -22.21
CA ALA A 50 -6.34 6.43 -21.37
C ALA A 50 -6.36 6.84 -19.89
N ARG A 51 -7.34 6.31 -19.16
CA ARG A 51 -7.47 6.43 -17.71
C ARG A 51 -7.57 5.03 -17.12
N LEU A 52 -6.70 4.73 -16.17
CA LEU A 52 -6.70 3.47 -15.42
C LEU A 52 -6.93 3.76 -13.94
N GLU A 53 -7.81 2.98 -13.32
CA GLU A 53 -8.02 2.93 -11.88
C GLU A 53 -7.54 1.57 -11.37
N VAL A 54 -6.69 1.58 -10.34
CA VAL A 54 -6.09 0.38 -9.76
C VAL A 54 -6.35 0.35 -8.26
N GLU A 55 -6.91 -0.75 -7.79
CA GLU A 55 -6.97 -1.09 -6.37
C GLU A 55 -5.68 -1.83 -6.00
N VAL A 56 -4.97 -1.31 -5.01
CA VAL A 56 -3.72 -1.88 -4.51
C VAL A 56 -3.92 -2.30 -3.06
N VAL A 57 -3.64 -3.56 -2.79
CA VAL A 57 -3.59 -4.11 -1.43
C VAL A 57 -2.15 -4.11 -0.97
N VAL A 58 -1.89 -3.40 0.11
CA VAL A 58 -0.55 -3.26 0.68
C VAL A 58 -0.47 -3.79 2.11
N GLU A 59 0.69 -4.31 2.46
CA GLU A 59 1.05 -4.68 3.82
C GLU A 59 2.24 -3.85 4.27
N LEU A 60 2.21 -3.32 5.50
CA LEU A 60 3.39 -2.73 6.08
C LEU A 60 4.40 -3.85 6.37
N ALA A 61 5.50 -3.88 5.64
CA ALA A 61 6.63 -4.71 5.98
C ALA A 61 7.17 -4.21 7.33
N GLY A 62 6.81 -4.92 8.41
CA GLY A 62 7.21 -4.54 9.76
C GLY A 62 8.72 -4.31 9.81
N VAL A 63 9.14 -3.20 10.42
CA VAL A 63 10.54 -2.79 10.63
C VAL A 63 11.22 -3.69 11.68
N GLY A 64 10.99 -5.01 11.61
CA GLY A 64 11.16 -5.95 12.71
C GLY A 64 12.01 -7.17 12.40
N SER A 65 12.87 -7.15 11.37
CA SER A 65 13.78 -8.28 11.10
C SER A 65 15.14 -7.89 10.52
N ARG A 66 15.74 -6.78 11.00
CA ARG A 66 17.21 -6.70 11.03
C ARG A 66 17.71 -7.27 12.36
N HIS A 67 17.85 -8.59 12.39
CA HIS A 67 18.63 -9.29 13.41
C HIS A 67 20.11 -8.88 13.25
N GLY A 68 20.57 -8.01 14.13
CA GLY A 68 21.97 -7.77 14.41
C GLY A 68 22.06 -7.12 15.79
N PRO A 69 22.77 -7.69 16.78
CA PRO A 69 22.85 -7.10 18.10
C PRO A 69 23.72 -5.84 18.03
N VAL A 70 23.10 -4.66 18.02
CA VAL A 70 23.81 -3.40 18.25
C VAL A 70 23.75 -3.11 19.75
N LEU A 71 24.88 -3.29 20.41
CA LEU A 71 25.14 -2.71 21.71
C LEU A 71 25.29 -1.19 21.55
N GLY A 72 24.45 -0.42 22.23
CA GLY A 72 24.68 1.01 22.44
C GLY A 72 23.41 1.81 22.75
N PRO A 73 23.31 2.46 23.93
CA PRO A 73 22.25 3.41 24.20
C PRO A 73 22.74 4.84 23.89
N VAL A 74 22.10 5.53 22.93
CA VAL A 74 22.20 6.99 22.86
C VAL A 74 20.81 7.58 22.62
N VAL A 75 20.29 8.12 23.71
CA VAL A 75 19.17 9.06 23.73
C VAL A 75 19.64 10.37 23.09
N GLY A 76 18.90 10.85 22.10
CA GLY A 76 18.99 12.22 21.60
C GLY A 76 17.58 12.73 21.24
N PRO A 77 17.09 13.84 21.81
CA PRO A 77 15.89 14.50 21.34
C PRO A 77 16.30 15.44 20.19
N GLY A 78 16.45 14.86 19.00
CA GLY A 78 16.81 15.59 17.79
C GLY A 78 15.85 15.22 16.68
N SER A 79 15.03 16.19 16.28
CA SER A 79 14.32 16.28 15.00
C SER A 79 14.04 14.94 14.31
N GLY A 80 12.89 14.34 14.64
CA GLY A 80 12.36 13.25 13.82
C GLY A 80 12.30 13.72 12.37
N PRO A 81 12.72 12.89 11.39
CA PRO A 81 12.50 13.21 9.99
C PRO A 81 11.01 13.48 9.83
N ALA A 82 10.67 14.54 9.07
CA ALA A 82 9.31 14.84 8.70
C ALA A 82 8.63 13.52 8.35
N VAL A 83 7.60 13.15 9.12
CA VAL A 83 6.78 11.99 8.83
C VAL A 83 5.99 12.38 7.58
N GLY A 84 6.66 12.34 6.42
CA GLY A 84 6.00 12.20 5.15
C GLY A 84 5.08 11.01 5.30
N SER A 85 3.80 11.21 5.02
CA SER A 85 2.84 10.13 5.08
C SER A 85 3.35 9.04 4.12
N VAL A 86 3.84 7.93 4.65
CA VAL A 86 4.40 6.80 3.87
C VAL A 86 3.38 6.35 2.81
N GLY A 87 2.09 6.51 3.09
CA GLY A 87 1.02 6.26 2.13
C GLY A 87 1.00 7.24 0.95
N GLY A 88 1.31 8.52 1.14
CA GLY A 88 1.30 9.53 0.08
C GLY A 88 2.40 9.29 -0.96
N GLU A 89 3.64 9.09 -0.51
CA GLU A 89 4.77 8.84 -1.42
C GLU A 89 4.63 7.49 -2.15
N THR A 90 4.06 6.48 -1.49
CA THR A 90 3.75 5.18 -2.12
C THR A 90 2.70 5.36 -3.23
N VAL A 91 1.64 6.13 -2.98
CA VAL A 91 0.61 6.42 -4.00
C VAL A 91 1.22 7.16 -5.19
N ASP A 92 2.08 8.17 -4.96
CA ASP A 92 2.74 8.91 -6.04
C ASP A 92 3.61 8.02 -6.94
N LEU A 93 4.31 7.04 -6.34
CA LEU A 93 5.11 6.06 -7.07
C LEU A 93 4.25 5.10 -7.90
N ILE A 94 3.13 4.63 -7.33
CA ILE A 94 2.18 3.78 -8.05
C ILE A 94 1.55 4.57 -9.22
N GLU A 95 1.12 5.80 -8.99
CA GLU A 95 0.60 6.70 -10.04
C GLU A 95 1.62 6.90 -11.16
N SER A 96 2.87 7.17 -10.78
CA SER A 96 3.95 7.36 -11.75
C SER A 96 4.20 6.09 -12.58
N ALA A 97 4.13 4.90 -11.97
CA ALA A 97 4.26 3.63 -12.66
C ALA A 97 3.08 3.37 -13.62
N ILE A 98 1.84 3.65 -13.20
CA ILE A 98 0.65 3.53 -14.07
C ILE A 98 0.75 4.51 -15.24
N ARG A 99 1.10 5.78 -14.97
CA ARG A 99 1.27 6.81 -16.00
C ARG A 99 2.32 6.40 -17.03
N ARG A 100 3.48 5.92 -16.58
CA ARG A 100 4.53 5.41 -17.46
C ARG A 100 4.02 4.25 -18.31
N ARG A 101 3.30 3.29 -17.70
CA ARG A 101 2.71 2.16 -18.42
C ARG A 101 1.78 2.62 -19.54
N ILE A 102 0.89 3.57 -19.26
CA ILE A 102 -0.01 4.17 -20.26
C ILE A 102 0.82 4.79 -21.39
N THR A 103 1.80 5.62 -21.08
CA THR A 103 2.59 6.34 -22.10
C THR A 103 3.44 5.45 -23.00
N GLU A 104 3.99 4.37 -22.46
CA GLU A 104 4.90 3.48 -23.21
C GLU A 104 4.16 2.48 -24.12
N HIS A 105 2.85 2.30 -23.93
CA HIS A 105 2.10 1.20 -24.54
C HIS A 105 0.89 1.70 -25.35
N PRO A 106 0.56 1.04 -26.47
CA PRO A 106 -0.66 1.34 -27.21
C PRO A 106 -1.89 0.91 -26.41
N VAL A 107 -3.03 1.56 -26.64
CA VAL A 107 -4.27 1.32 -25.88
C VAL A 107 -4.70 -0.15 -25.86
N ALA A 108 -4.51 -0.87 -26.98
CA ALA A 108 -4.88 -2.29 -27.10
C ALA A 108 -4.03 -3.25 -26.25
N SER A 109 -2.93 -2.77 -25.66
CA SER A 109 -2.04 -3.55 -24.81
C SER A 109 -2.11 -3.15 -23.33
N LEU A 110 -3.00 -2.20 -23.01
CA LEU A 110 -3.28 -1.84 -21.62
C LEU A 110 -4.10 -2.94 -20.94
N PRO A 111 -3.88 -3.16 -19.63
CA PRO A 111 -4.64 -4.13 -18.86
C PRO A 111 -6.12 -3.75 -18.80
N SER A 112 -6.99 -4.75 -18.84
CA SER A 112 -8.44 -4.61 -18.75
C SER A 112 -8.92 -4.68 -17.30
N VAL A 113 -10.19 -4.32 -17.08
CA VAL A 113 -10.82 -4.44 -15.76
C VAL A 113 -10.78 -5.90 -15.28
N GLY A 114 -10.30 -6.10 -14.05
CA GLY A 114 -10.11 -7.40 -13.42
C GLY A 114 -8.73 -8.01 -13.63
N ASP A 115 -7.91 -7.45 -14.53
CA ASP A 115 -6.54 -7.93 -14.74
C ASP A 115 -5.64 -7.53 -13.57
N GLU A 116 -4.66 -8.38 -13.29
CA GLU A 116 -3.56 -8.04 -12.39
C GLU A 116 -2.65 -6.99 -13.05
N ALA A 117 -2.01 -6.15 -12.23
CA ALA A 117 -1.11 -5.10 -12.67
C ALA A 117 0.37 -5.46 -12.43
N PRO A 118 0.97 -6.40 -13.22
CA PRO A 118 2.34 -6.90 -12.99
C PRO A 118 3.43 -5.85 -13.26
N PHE A 119 3.06 -4.70 -13.83
CA PHE A 119 3.98 -3.60 -14.07
C PHE A 119 4.25 -2.75 -12.82
N LEU A 120 3.49 -2.98 -11.74
CA LEU A 120 3.77 -2.37 -10.45
C LEU A 120 4.92 -3.12 -9.76
N PRO A 121 5.86 -2.40 -9.13
CA PRO A 121 6.97 -3.04 -8.44
C PRO A 121 6.46 -3.86 -7.25
N GLU A 122 6.76 -5.15 -7.22
CA GLU A 122 6.53 -6.02 -6.05
C GLU A 122 7.50 -5.73 -4.88
N GLU A 123 8.50 -4.88 -5.13
CA GLU A 123 9.53 -4.52 -4.16
C GLU A 123 8.93 -3.74 -2.97
N ILE A 124 9.59 -3.85 -1.82
CA ILE A 124 9.22 -3.12 -0.61
C ILE A 124 9.54 -1.63 -0.85
N ILE A 125 8.52 -0.85 -1.19
CA ILE A 125 8.62 0.60 -1.30
C ILE A 125 8.47 1.17 0.10
N GLN A 126 9.54 1.72 0.68
CA GLN A 126 9.50 2.43 1.96
C GLN A 126 8.90 1.63 3.14
N GLY A 127 9.13 0.32 3.17
CA GLY A 127 8.54 -0.55 4.20
C GLY A 127 7.08 -0.91 3.92
N VAL A 128 6.57 -0.68 2.71
CA VAL A 128 5.27 -1.12 2.23
C VAL A 128 5.46 -2.15 1.13
N ARG A 129 4.87 -3.33 1.30
CA ARG A 129 4.86 -4.39 0.29
C ARG A 129 3.53 -4.38 -0.43
N ILE A 130 3.56 -4.32 -1.76
CA ILE A 130 2.36 -4.53 -2.58
C ILE A 130 2.08 -6.05 -2.60
N VAL A 131 0.92 -6.44 -2.08
CA VAL A 131 0.48 -7.84 -2.04
C VAL A 131 -0.33 -8.20 -3.27
N ARG A 132 -1.16 -7.25 -3.72
CA ARG A 132 -2.04 -7.43 -4.88
C ARG A 132 -2.32 -6.09 -5.51
N ALA A 133 -2.42 -6.05 -6.83
CA ALA A 133 -2.89 -4.89 -7.55
C ALA A 133 -3.79 -5.33 -8.71
N VAL A 134 -5.01 -4.79 -8.75
CA VAL A 134 -6.04 -5.15 -9.72
C VAL A 134 -6.59 -3.89 -10.37
N VAL A 135 -6.72 -3.92 -11.69
CA VAL A 135 -7.37 -2.84 -12.43
C VAL A 135 -8.88 -2.89 -12.18
N THR A 136 -9.44 -1.84 -11.60
CA THR A 136 -10.86 -1.75 -11.25
C THR A 136 -11.67 -0.98 -12.28
N ALA A 137 -11.04 -0.06 -13.01
CA ALA A 137 -11.63 0.63 -14.14
C ALA A 137 -10.59 0.94 -15.21
N SER A 138 -11.02 0.89 -16.47
CA SER A 138 -10.21 1.25 -17.63
C SER A 138 -11.08 2.00 -18.63
N ASP A 139 -10.83 3.31 -18.76
CA ASP A 139 -11.53 4.19 -19.69
C ASP A 139 -10.58 4.69 -20.78
N VAL A 140 -11.12 4.82 -21.99
CA VAL A 140 -10.39 5.30 -23.16
C VAL A 140 -11.15 6.48 -23.76
N GLU A 141 -10.51 7.64 -23.80
CA GLU A 141 -11.04 8.82 -24.47
C GLU A 141 -10.36 8.98 -25.83
N VAL A 142 -11.14 8.70 -26.88
CA VAL A 142 -10.73 8.89 -28.27
C VAL A 142 -10.93 10.36 -28.63
N THR A 143 -9.85 11.07 -28.95
CA THR A 143 -9.93 12.46 -29.37
C THR A 143 -10.75 12.61 -30.67
N PRO A 144 -11.46 13.74 -30.86
CA PRO A 144 -12.23 13.98 -32.09
C PRO A 144 -11.39 13.84 -33.36
N GLU A 145 -10.12 14.23 -33.33
CA GLU A 145 -9.17 14.16 -34.43
C GLU A 145 -8.89 12.71 -34.83
N LEU A 146 -8.68 11.83 -33.84
CA LEU A 146 -8.45 10.42 -34.09
C LEU A 146 -9.72 9.74 -34.64
N ARG A 147 -10.90 10.13 -34.14
CA ARG A 147 -12.18 9.65 -34.66
C ARG A 147 -12.37 10.00 -36.14
N ARG A 148 -11.95 11.20 -36.56
CA ARG A 148 -11.97 11.60 -37.97
C ARG A 148 -11.03 10.73 -38.81
N LEU A 149 -9.81 10.50 -38.34
CA LEU A 149 -8.81 9.69 -39.05
C LEU A 149 -9.26 8.22 -39.24
N VAL A 150 -9.87 7.62 -38.23
CA VAL A 150 -10.40 6.25 -38.30
C VAL A 150 -11.59 6.17 -39.28
N THR A 151 -12.48 7.15 -39.25
CA THR A 151 -13.66 7.18 -40.15
C THR A 151 -13.23 7.31 -41.62
N ASP A 152 -12.25 8.15 -41.91
CA ASP A 152 -11.72 8.38 -43.27
C ASP A 152 -11.06 7.11 -43.86
N ARG A 153 -10.39 6.32 -43.01
CA ARG A 153 -9.77 5.04 -43.40
C ARG A 153 -10.79 3.90 -43.62
N SER A 154 -12.02 4.05 -43.13
CA SER A 154 -13.05 3.01 -43.15
C SER A 154 -13.89 3.02 -44.43
N HIS A 155 -13.73 4.03 -45.29
CA HIS A 155 -14.43 4.18 -46.56
C HIS A 155 -13.44 4.07 -47.74
N PRO A 156 -13.18 2.86 -48.28
CA PRO A 156 -12.56 2.68 -49.58
C PRO A 156 -13.52 2.98 -50.74
#